data_AF-A0A2I0T305-F1
#
_entry.id   AF-A0A2I0T305-F1
#
_cell.length_a   1.000
_cell.length_b   1.000
_cell.length_c   1.000
_cell.angle_alpha   90.00
_cell.angle_beta   90.00
_cell.angle_gamma   90.00
#
_symmetry.space_group_name_H-M   'P 1'
#
loop_
_entity.id
_entity.type
_entity.pdbx_description
1 polymer ?
#
loop_
_entity_poly.entity_id
_entity_poly.type
_entity_poly.pdbx_seq_one_letter_code
_entity_poly.pdbx_strand_id
1 'polypeptide(L)'
;MVELHVHLDGAIRPETILHFGRKRGVPLPGSTVDDLLKHVSYKTPTSLTQFLEKFNHYMPAIAGDREAVRRIAYELVETKAKEGVIYVEVRYSPHLLANCRVDPIPWGQTE
;
A
#
# COMPACT_ATOMS: atom_id res chain seq x y z
N MET A 1 -15.87 11.20 -14.13
CA MET A 1 -14.85 10.26 -14.64
C MET A 1 -15.00 8.92 -13.95
N VAL A 2 -14.75 7.81 -14.65
CA VAL A 2 -14.92 6.43 -14.15
C VAL A 2 -13.56 5.73 -14.15
N GLU A 3 -13.23 5.00 -13.09
CA GLU A 3 -11.99 4.20 -12.98
C GLU A 3 -12.30 2.77 -12.52
N LEU A 4 -12.07 1.79 -13.38
CA LEU A 4 -12.45 0.38 -13.11
C LEU A 4 -11.27 -0.51 -12.70
N HIS A 5 -10.05 0.06 -12.69
CA HIS A 5 -8.84 -0.69 -12.44
C HIS A 5 -7.85 0.14 -11.62
N VAL A 6 -7.98 0.05 -10.30
CA VAL A 6 -7.01 0.57 -9.36
C VAL A 6 -6.81 -0.43 -8.21
N HIS A 7 -5.56 -0.63 -7.83
CA HIS A 7 -5.20 -1.51 -6.70
C HIS A 7 -5.12 -0.68 -5.42
N LEU A 8 -5.83 -1.07 -4.37
CA LEU A 8 -5.84 -0.35 -3.09
C LEU A 8 -4.44 -0.29 -2.48
N ASP A 9 -3.79 -1.44 -2.42
CA ASP A 9 -2.43 -1.64 -1.90
C ASP A 9 -1.38 -0.95 -2.76
N GLY A 10 -1.65 -0.72 -4.04
CA GLY A 10 -0.81 0.08 -4.94
C GLY A 10 -1.06 1.60 -4.91
N ALA A 11 -2.06 2.09 -4.17
CA ALA A 11 -2.50 3.49 -4.18
C ALA A 11 -2.47 4.16 -2.79
N ILE A 12 -1.58 3.68 -1.91
CA ILE A 12 -1.43 4.18 -0.54
C ILE A 12 -0.61 5.47 -0.54
N ARG A 13 -1.03 6.46 0.26
CA ARG A 13 -0.28 7.70 0.47
C ARG A 13 1.08 7.42 1.15
N PRO A 14 2.20 7.95 0.63
CA PRO A 14 3.52 7.79 1.27
C PRO A 14 3.56 8.26 2.72
N GLU A 15 2.83 9.32 3.06
CA GLU A 15 2.70 9.84 4.42
C GLU A 15 2.08 8.81 5.36
N THR A 16 1.08 8.07 4.88
CA THR A 16 0.38 7.02 5.63
C THR A 16 1.27 5.80 5.82
N ILE A 17 2.06 5.41 4.80
CA ILE A 17 3.09 4.38 4.93
C ILE A 17 4.08 4.76 6.04
N LEU A 18 4.64 5.97 5.98
CA LEU A 18 5.60 6.47 6.98
C LEU A 18 4.99 6.54 8.39
N HIS A 19 3.73 6.95 8.49
CA HIS A 19 3.01 7.01 9.75
C HIS A 19 2.90 5.63 10.41
N PHE A 20 2.41 4.62 9.68
CA PHE A 20 2.25 3.28 10.24
C PHE A 20 3.59 2.54 10.41
N GLY A 21 4.58 2.81 9.54
CA GLY A 21 5.94 2.31 9.72
C GLY A 21 6.52 2.74 11.07
N ARG A 22 6.42 4.04 11.40
CA ARG A 22 6.84 4.55 12.72
C ARG A 22 5.98 4.01 13.86
N LYS A 23 4.65 4.05 13.73
CA LYS A 23 3.71 3.62 14.77
C LYS A 23 3.90 2.15 15.16
N ARG A 24 4.23 1.30 14.19
CA ARG A 24 4.37 -0.15 14.39
C ARG A 24 5.83 -0.61 14.56
N GLY A 25 6.79 0.31 14.49
CA GLY A 25 8.22 -0.04 14.55
C GLY A 25 8.71 -0.86 13.35
N VAL A 26 8.04 -0.74 12.20
CA VAL A 26 8.42 -1.44 10.96
C VAL A 26 9.47 -0.61 10.22
N PRO A 27 10.66 -1.16 9.94
CA PRO A 27 11.70 -0.44 9.20
C PRO A 27 11.24 -0.18 7.76
N LEU A 28 11.46 1.04 7.28
CA LEU A 28 11.17 1.47 5.91
C LEU A 28 12.46 1.95 5.25
N PRO A 29 12.59 1.84 3.91
CA PRO A 29 13.77 2.31 3.19
C PRO A 29 13.78 3.84 3.01
N GLY A 30 13.26 4.61 3.95
CA GLY A 30 13.23 6.08 3.91
C GLY A 30 12.45 6.67 5.08
N SER A 31 12.86 7.84 5.55
CA SER A 31 12.23 8.55 6.69
C SER A 31 11.33 9.71 6.28
N THR A 32 11.45 10.17 5.03
CA THR A 32 10.64 11.24 4.43
C THR A 32 9.90 10.72 3.20
N VAL A 33 8.89 11.47 2.74
CA VAL A 33 8.11 11.11 1.54
C VAL A 33 9.01 10.99 0.31
N ASP A 34 9.85 11.99 0.08
CA ASP A 34 10.75 12.01 -1.07
C ASP A 34 11.73 10.85 -1.06
N ASP A 35 12.23 10.47 0.12
CA ASP A 35 13.17 9.36 0.24
C ASP A 35 12.46 8.03 0.00
N LEU A 36 11.32 7.81 0.66
CA LEU A 36 10.50 6.60 0.46
C LEU A 36 10.13 6.42 -1.02
N LEU A 37 9.72 7.49 -1.71
CA LEU A 37 9.32 7.44 -3.12
C LEU A 37 10.44 6.93 -4.04
N LYS A 38 11.72 7.19 -3.75
CA LYS A 38 12.84 6.61 -4.52
C LYS A 38 12.84 5.09 -4.48
N HIS A 39 12.34 4.52 -3.38
CA HIS A 39 12.31 3.08 -3.15
C HIS A 39 11.01 2.43 -3.59
N VAL A 40 9.87 3.13 -3.60
CA VAL A 40 8.55 2.54 -3.90
C VAL A 40 7.96 2.94 -5.25
N SER A 41 8.65 3.78 -6.03
CA SER A 41 8.21 4.20 -7.37
C SER A 41 9.21 3.81 -8.47
N TYR A 42 8.75 3.93 -9.72
CA TYR A 42 9.58 3.80 -10.91
C TYR A 42 9.49 5.06 -11.77
N LYS A 43 10.62 5.45 -12.36
CA LYS A 43 10.70 6.56 -13.33
C LYS A 43 10.86 6.06 -14.77
N THR A 44 11.28 4.82 -14.95
CA THR A 44 11.52 4.18 -16.24
C THR A 44 10.84 2.80 -16.26
N PRO A 45 10.42 2.30 -17.44
CA PRO A 45 9.83 0.98 -17.56
C PRO A 45 10.75 -0.14 -17.05
N THR A 46 10.15 -1.18 -16.47
CA THR A 46 10.81 -2.38 -15.95
C THR A 46 9.95 -3.62 -16.24
N SER A 47 10.36 -4.81 -15.78
CA SER A 47 9.52 -6.01 -15.88
C SER A 47 8.39 -6.01 -14.84
N LEU A 48 7.31 -6.76 -15.12
CA LEU A 48 6.21 -6.93 -14.17
C LEU A 48 6.70 -7.48 -12.82
N THR A 49 7.61 -8.46 -12.84
CA THR A 49 8.17 -9.04 -11.61
C THR A 49 8.92 -7.98 -10.79
N GLN A 50 9.74 -7.16 -11.44
CA GLN A 50 10.42 -6.05 -10.76
C GLN A 50 9.42 -5.05 -10.20
N PHE A 51 8.36 -4.71 -10.95
CA PHE A 51 7.30 -3.85 -10.46
C PHE A 51 6.67 -4.37 -9.15
N LEU A 52 6.35 -5.67 -9.10
CA LEU A 52 5.73 -6.31 -7.94
C LEU A 52 6.67 -6.36 -6.73
N GLU A 53 7.99 -6.42 -6.91
CA GLU A 53 8.95 -6.43 -5.81
C GLU A 53 8.86 -5.18 -4.91
N LYS A 54 8.37 -4.05 -5.44
CA LYS A 54 8.23 -2.80 -4.67
C LYS A 54 7.27 -2.90 -3.49
N PHE A 55 6.29 -3.80 -3.56
CA PHE A 55 5.33 -4.03 -2.47
C PHE A 55 6.03 -4.48 -1.19
N ASN A 56 7.15 -5.22 -1.31
CA ASN A 56 7.94 -5.67 -0.15
C ASN A 56 8.48 -4.52 0.71
N HIS A 57 8.64 -3.32 0.15
CA HIS A 57 9.20 -2.18 0.86
C HIS A 57 8.24 -1.50 1.82
N TYR A 58 6.93 -1.58 1.59
CA TYR A 58 5.95 -0.79 2.35
C TYR A 58 4.77 -1.60 2.87
N MET A 59 4.40 -2.72 2.25
CA MET A 59 3.30 -3.57 2.72
C MET A 59 3.46 -4.06 4.17
N PRO A 60 4.68 -4.38 4.68
CA PRO A 60 4.86 -4.74 6.09
C PRO A 60 4.34 -3.68 7.07
N ALA A 61 4.38 -2.39 6.72
CA ALA A 61 3.87 -1.30 7.56
C ALA A 61 2.33 -1.27 7.62
N ILE A 62 1.64 -1.88 6.65
CA ILE A 62 0.19 -1.78 6.49
C ILE A 62 -0.52 -3.09 6.84
N ALA A 63 -0.08 -4.21 6.26
CA ALA A 63 -0.71 -5.52 6.48
C ALA A 63 -0.65 -5.91 7.97
N GLY A 64 -1.70 -6.58 8.46
CA GLY A 64 -1.84 -6.95 9.87
C GLY A 64 -2.35 -5.86 10.81
N ASP A 65 -2.52 -4.61 10.35
CA ASP A 65 -3.08 -3.52 11.16
C ASP A 65 -4.46 -3.09 10.66
N ARG A 66 -5.49 -3.30 11.49
CA ARG A 66 -6.89 -3.00 11.16
C ARG A 66 -7.15 -1.50 10.93
N GLU A 67 -6.46 -0.64 11.68
CA GLU A 67 -6.59 0.80 11.54
C GLU A 67 -5.96 1.27 10.24
N ALA A 68 -4.79 0.72 9.88
CA ALA A 68 -4.12 0.99 8.61
C ALA A 68 -4.99 0.59 7.43
N VAL A 69 -5.49 -0.66 7.41
CA VAL A 69 -6.34 -1.17 6.32
C VAL A 69 -7.60 -0.31 6.13
N ARG A 70 -8.28 0.07 7.23
CA ARG A 70 -9.45 0.95 7.15
C ARG A 70 -9.07 2.34 6.63
N ARG A 71 -7.95 2.90 7.09
CA ARG A 71 -7.51 4.24 6.73
C ARG A 71 -7.13 4.35 5.25
N ILE A 72 -6.39 3.39 4.70
CA ILE A 72 -6.00 3.44 3.28
C ILE A 72 -7.21 3.34 2.35
N ALA A 73 -8.25 2.58 2.73
CA ALA A 73 -9.49 2.49 1.95
C ALA A 73 -10.23 3.84 1.94
N TYR A 74 -10.30 4.51 3.08
CA TYR A 74 -10.89 5.84 3.19
C TYR A 74 -10.10 6.90 2.41
N GLU A 75 -8.78 6.92 2.57
CA GLU A 75 -7.89 7.88 1.91
C GLU A 75 -7.90 7.70 0.38
N LEU A 76 -8.04 6.47 -0.13
CA LEU A 76 -8.18 6.24 -1.56
C LEU A 76 -9.41 6.95 -2.11
N VAL A 77 -10.58 6.80 -1.48
CA VAL A 77 -11.81 7.49 -1.93
C VAL A 77 -11.63 9.01 -1.92
N GLU A 78 -11.00 9.55 -0.88
CA GLU A 78 -10.69 10.99 -0.80
C GLU A 78 -9.77 11.44 -1.95
N THR A 79 -8.74 10.65 -2.27
CA THR A 79 -7.83 10.93 -3.40
C THR A 79 -8.59 10.88 -4.73
N LYS A 80 -9.42 9.86 -4.95
CA LYS A 80 -10.21 9.71 -6.18
C LYS A 80 -11.25 10.80 -6.36
N ALA A 81 -11.85 11.28 -5.28
CA ALA A 81 -12.72 12.45 -5.32
C ALA A 81 -11.99 13.72 -5.78
N LYS A 82 -10.75 13.96 -5.30
CA LYS A 82 -9.92 15.09 -5.73
C LYS A 82 -9.49 14.99 -7.20
N GLU A 83 -9.35 13.77 -7.72
CA GLU A 83 -9.12 13.52 -9.15
C GLU A 83 -10.38 13.73 -10.01
N GLY A 84 -11.57 13.91 -9.42
CA GLY A 84 -12.84 14.04 -10.16
C GLY A 84 -13.43 12.70 -10.60
N VAL A 85 -12.98 11.59 -10.01
CA VAL A 85 -13.59 10.26 -10.19
C VAL A 85 -14.92 10.23 -9.44
N ILE A 86 -15.99 9.87 -10.15
CA ILE A 86 -17.35 9.78 -9.61
C ILE A 86 -17.78 8.33 -9.33
N TYR A 87 -17.06 7.37 -9.91
CA TYR A 87 -17.24 5.94 -9.68
C TYR A 87 -15.89 5.23 -9.82
N VAL A 88 -15.53 4.43 -8.81
CA VAL A 88 -14.28 3.67 -8.78
C VAL A 88 -14.53 2.22 -8.37
N GLU A 89 -13.95 1.27 -9.11
CA GLU A 89 -13.82 -0.12 -8.69
C GLU A 89 -12.40 -0.38 -8.23
N VAL A 90 -12.27 -0.56 -6.92
CA VAL A 90 -10.98 -0.81 -6.26
C VAL A 90 -10.83 -2.30 -6.03
N ARG A 91 -9.65 -2.85 -6.32
CA ARG A 91 -9.31 -4.25 -6.08
C ARG A 91 -8.11 -4.38 -5.14
N TYR A 92 -8.03 -5.51 -4.45
CA TYR A 92 -6.90 -5.88 -3.59
C TYR A 92 -6.95 -7.37 -3.27
N SER A 93 -5.85 -7.94 -2.76
CA SER A 93 -5.87 -9.28 -2.16
C SER A 93 -6.05 -9.17 -0.64
N PRO A 94 -7.18 -9.63 -0.06
CA PRO A 94 -7.37 -9.58 1.39
C PRO A 94 -6.34 -10.44 2.13
N HIS A 95 -5.90 -11.54 1.52
CA HIS A 95 -4.85 -12.40 2.06
C HIS A 95 -3.52 -11.64 2.25
N LEU A 96 -3.20 -10.71 1.35
CA LEU A 96 -2.00 -9.86 1.45
C LEU A 96 -2.13 -8.74 2.50
N LEU A 97 -3.29 -8.51 3.08
CA LEU A 97 -3.48 -7.55 4.17
C LEU A 97 -3.67 -8.23 5.54
N ALA A 98 -3.84 -9.55 5.55
CA ALA A 98 -4.03 -10.34 6.76
C ALA A 98 -2.69 -10.82 7.34
N ASN A 99 -2.67 -11.07 8.64
CA ASN A 99 -1.58 -11.73 9.35
C ASN A 99 -2.01 -13.05 10.02
N CYS A 100 -3.27 -13.45 9.89
CA CYS A 100 -3.83 -14.68 10.44
C CYS A 100 -4.72 -15.37 9.42
N ARG A 101 -4.90 -16.70 9.55
CA ARG A 101 -5.75 -17.52 8.67
C ARG A 101 -5.42 -17.38 7.17
N VAL A 102 -4.14 -17.21 6.84
CA VAL A 102 -3.58 -17.18 5.49
C VAL A 102 -2.26 -17.96 5.50
N ASP A 103 -2.03 -18.80 4.49
CA ASP A 103 -0.83 -19.62 4.37
C ASP A 103 -0.19 -19.46 2.97
N PRO A 104 1.11 -19.08 2.88
CA PRO A 104 1.94 -18.59 3.98
C PRO A 104 1.48 -17.21 4.47
N ILE A 105 1.79 -16.87 5.74
CA ILE A 105 1.60 -15.50 6.25
C ILE A 105 2.50 -14.55 5.45
N PRO A 106 1.95 -13.50 4.79
CA PRO A 106 2.73 -12.65 3.92
C PRO A 106 3.66 -11.70 4.71
N TRP A 107 4.65 -11.15 4.01
CA TRP A 107 5.53 -10.08 4.50
C TRP A 107 6.37 -10.40 5.74
N GLY A 108 6.54 -11.69 6.08
CA GLY A 108 7.30 -12.11 7.25
C GLY A 108 6.65 -11.70 8.57
N GLN A 109 5.33 -11.51 8.59
CA GLN A 109 4.59 -11.19 9.81
C GLN A 109 4.34 -12.43 10.66
N THR A 110 4.07 -12.20 11.95
CA THR A 110 3.51 -13.20 12.87
C THR A 110 2.01 -12.98 13.02
N GLU A 111 1.31 -14.04 13.43
CA GLU A 111 -0.10 -13.97 13.81
C GLU A 111 -0.36 -13.00 14.98
#